data_AF-A0A1J9QZV9-F1
#
_entry.id   AF-A0A1J9QZV9-F1
#
_cell.length_a   1.000
_cell.length_b   1.000
_cell.length_c   1.000
_cell.angle_alpha   90.00
_cell.angle_beta   90.00
_cell.angle_gamma   90.00
#
_symmetry.space_group_name_H-M   'P 1'
#
loop_
_entity.id
_entity.type
_entity.pdbx_description
1 polymer ?
#
loop_
_entity_poly.entity_id
_entity_poly.type
_entity_poly.pdbx_seq_one_letter_code
_entity_poly.pdbx_strand_id
1 'polypeptide(L)'
;MSSSPTHRPAPAPIPTLPEGNSPSIPMATFSPYAPAAGAHEPAPTTGSSQQSAQPSGDTPPQPPVPGYPLLADHMGRMPQIAIFRRFGAINTLDLLYRQAELKRMEKELREEQEKSANMSGDPGDYAINSYLLEDDDGEQWKVFKKIRIKLKEYNEALALQMTILSADTPSNYDLRWLQHFLWSEAMGGGILGPDRNIWGHHDESVKHEPEPDLVSLLPQRNEDFFSKWMTENVVTWLLHLDKERKPDRRRGVVSYESDKVLRWTFAFSTAIASVLPVLSIAILYTVRSQKVRLALIAVFNVALAFAISLLASPRIVDTFTASFAFSAINVIWFSSSNATDGA
;
A
#
# COMPACT_ATOMS: atom_id res chain seq x y z
N MET A 1 -14.25 -5.21 61.37
CA MET A 1 -15.48 -5.97 61.02
C MET A 1 -16.26 -5.10 60.05
N SER A 2 -16.64 -5.47 58.84
CA SER A 2 -16.39 -6.63 58.00
C SER A 2 -16.65 -6.10 56.58
N SER A 3 -15.67 -6.21 55.69
CA SER A 3 -15.81 -5.84 54.29
C SER A 3 -16.77 -6.83 53.61
N SER A 4 -17.87 -6.34 53.04
CA SER A 4 -18.74 -7.15 52.17
C SER A 4 -18.58 -6.71 50.73
N PRO A 5 -18.40 -7.64 49.77
CA PRO A 5 -18.03 -7.34 48.40
C PRO A 5 -19.24 -6.94 47.56
N THR A 6 -19.10 -5.87 46.79
CA THR A 6 -20.10 -5.45 45.80
C THR A 6 -20.06 -6.41 44.60
N HIS A 7 -21.13 -7.18 44.44
CA HIS A 7 -21.34 -8.12 43.34
C HIS A 7 -21.50 -7.33 42.02
N ARG A 8 -20.57 -7.51 41.09
CA ARG A 8 -20.67 -6.95 39.72
C ARG A 8 -21.68 -7.81 38.93
N PRO A 9 -22.69 -7.22 38.24
CA PRO A 9 -23.57 -8.01 37.39
C PRO A 9 -22.83 -8.44 36.12
N ALA A 10 -23.09 -9.67 35.67
CA ALA A 10 -22.53 -10.23 34.43
C ALA A 10 -23.04 -9.47 33.19
N PRO A 11 -22.22 -9.32 32.14
CA PRO A 11 -22.64 -8.66 30.91
C PRO A 11 -23.69 -9.51 30.17
N ALA A 12 -24.72 -8.85 29.63
CA ALA A 12 -25.77 -9.46 28.83
C ALA A 12 -25.21 -10.07 27.52
N PRO A 13 -25.80 -11.17 27.01
CA PRO A 13 -25.35 -11.80 25.78
C PRO A 13 -25.66 -10.92 24.55
N ILE A 14 -24.70 -10.88 23.62
CA ILE A 14 -24.76 -10.13 22.36
C ILE A 14 -25.80 -10.78 21.43
N PRO A 15 -26.71 -10.02 20.79
CA PRO A 15 -27.63 -10.57 19.81
C PRO A 15 -26.87 -10.99 18.53
N THR A 16 -27.03 -12.23 18.12
CA THR A 16 -26.56 -12.75 16.83
C THR A 16 -27.39 -12.14 15.69
N LEU A 17 -26.72 -11.50 14.73
CA LEU A 17 -27.34 -11.00 13.48
C LEU A 17 -27.60 -12.16 12.50
N PRO A 18 -28.71 -12.13 11.74
CA PRO A 18 -29.02 -13.16 10.76
C PRO A 18 -28.14 -13.05 9.50
N GLU A 19 -27.68 -14.19 9.00
CA GLU A 19 -27.08 -14.34 7.67
C GLU A 19 -28.13 -14.09 6.57
N GLY A 20 -27.75 -13.35 5.52
CA GLY A 20 -28.43 -13.41 4.23
C GLY A 20 -28.70 -12.08 3.54
N ASN A 21 -27.86 -11.77 2.55
CA ASN A 21 -28.15 -11.20 1.21
C ASN A 21 -27.23 -10.03 0.84
N SER A 22 -26.28 -10.34 -0.06
CA SER A 22 -25.47 -9.37 -0.80
C SER A 22 -26.34 -8.59 -1.79
N PRO A 23 -26.34 -7.24 -1.79
CA PRO A 23 -26.89 -6.46 -2.89
C PRO A 23 -25.81 -6.18 -3.95
N SER A 24 -26.13 -6.53 -5.20
CA SER A 24 -25.38 -6.20 -6.41
C SER A 24 -25.35 -4.68 -6.63
N ILE A 25 -24.16 -4.11 -6.84
CA ILE A 25 -23.95 -2.69 -7.14
C ILE A 25 -24.16 -2.46 -8.65
N PRO A 26 -25.04 -1.53 -9.10
CA PRO A 26 -25.15 -1.19 -10.52
C PRO A 26 -24.04 -0.24 -10.96
N MET A 27 -23.44 -0.54 -12.13
CA MET A 27 -22.43 0.29 -12.79
C MET A 27 -22.96 1.68 -13.14
N ALA A 28 -22.21 2.71 -12.74
CA ALA A 28 -22.43 4.08 -13.15
C ALA A 28 -22.03 4.28 -14.62
N THR A 29 -23.01 4.57 -15.47
CA THR A 29 -22.83 5.13 -16.81
C THR A 29 -22.32 6.57 -16.71
N PHE A 30 -21.06 6.78 -17.10
CA PHE A 30 -20.53 8.12 -17.35
C PHE A 30 -20.93 8.59 -18.75
N SER A 31 -21.75 9.64 -18.81
CA SER A 31 -22.07 10.39 -20.02
C SER A 31 -21.15 11.60 -20.14
N PRO A 32 -20.37 11.79 -21.23
CA PRO A 32 -19.67 13.03 -21.46
C PRO A 32 -20.50 14.01 -22.31
N TYR A 33 -20.58 15.23 -21.81
CA TYR A 33 -21.18 16.42 -22.41
C TYR A 33 -20.39 16.85 -23.67
N ALA A 34 -21.08 16.99 -24.80
CA ALA A 34 -20.52 17.50 -26.05
C ALA A 34 -20.68 19.02 -26.16
N PRO A 35 -19.75 19.77 -26.78
CA PRO A 35 -20.05 21.11 -27.25
C PRO A 35 -20.49 21.07 -28.72
N ALA A 36 -21.55 21.84 -29.02
CA ALA A 36 -22.11 22.03 -30.34
C ALA A 36 -21.19 22.89 -31.23
N ALA A 37 -20.86 22.39 -32.41
CA ALA A 37 -20.39 23.19 -33.54
C ALA A 37 -21.27 22.85 -34.75
N GLY A 38 -22.02 23.84 -35.21
CA GLY A 38 -22.95 23.71 -36.34
C GLY A 38 -22.31 24.04 -37.68
N ALA A 39 -22.96 23.49 -38.72
CA ALA A 39 -23.01 23.94 -40.11
C ALA A 39 -21.81 23.64 -41.02
N HIS A 40 -21.91 22.60 -41.84
CA HIS A 40 -22.31 22.70 -43.26
C HIS A 40 -21.97 21.39 -44.01
N GLU A 41 -22.99 20.76 -44.59
CA GLU A 41 -22.89 19.93 -45.78
C GLU A 41 -23.65 20.69 -46.90
N PRO A 42 -23.31 20.53 -48.20
CA PRO A 42 -23.65 19.28 -48.89
C PRO A 42 -22.74 18.82 -50.04
N ALA A 43 -22.94 17.54 -50.38
CA ALA A 43 -23.04 16.93 -51.72
C ALA A 43 -21.86 16.09 -52.27
N PRO A 44 -22.18 15.03 -53.06
CA PRO A 44 -21.40 13.81 -53.11
C PRO A 44 -20.61 13.64 -54.42
N THR A 45 -19.59 12.78 -54.44
CA THR A 45 -19.12 12.19 -55.71
C THR A 45 -18.63 10.76 -55.49
N THR A 46 -19.24 9.88 -56.27
CA THR A 46 -19.08 8.44 -56.37
C THR A 46 -17.67 8.05 -56.84
N GLY A 47 -17.05 7.08 -56.17
CA GLY A 47 -15.77 6.50 -56.58
C GLY A 47 -15.57 5.14 -55.91
N SER A 48 -16.08 4.10 -56.54
CA SER A 48 -16.06 2.71 -56.13
C SER A 48 -14.64 2.18 -55.96
N SER A 49 -14.34 1.57 -54.81
CA SER A 49 -13.36 0.49 -54.69
C SER A 49 -13.82 -0.42 -53.56
N GLN A 50 -14.55 -1.46 -53.94
CA GLN A 50 -14.90 -2.57 -53.06
C GLN A 50 -13.61 -3.26 -52.63
N GLN A 51 -13.14 -2.98 -51.42
CA GLN A 51 -12.16 -3.82 -50.76
C GLN A 51 -12.93 -4.82 -49.90
N SER A 52 -12.97 -6.05 -50.43
CA SER A 52 -13.48 -7.26 -49.82
C SER A 52 -13.15 -7.35 -48.33
N ALA A 53 -14.20 -7.42 -47.50
CA ALA A 53 -14.11 -7.76 -46.09
C ALA A 53 -13.53 -9.18 -45.96
N GLN A 54 -12.26 -9.27 -45.58
CA GLN A 54 -11.67 -10.48 -45.03
C GLN A 54 -12.16 -10.65 -43.58
N PRO A 55 -12.42 -11.87 -43.12
CA PRO A 55 -12.83 -12.11 -41.73
C PRO A 55 -11.66 -11.74 -40.81
N SER A 56 -11.89 -10.80 -39.91
CA SER A 56 -10.93 -10.33 -38.92
C SER A 56 -10.53 -11.49 -38.00
N GLY A 57 -9.46 -12.19 -38.36
CA GLY A 57 -8.77 -13.08 -37.45
C GLY A 57 -8.25 -12.27 -36.26
N ASP A 58 -8.35 -12.86 -35.07
CA ASP A 58 -7.89 -12.30 -33.80
C ASP A 58 -6.49 -11.73 -33.93
N THR A 59 -6.42 -10.41 -34.16
CA THR A 59 -5.15 -9.69 -34.16
C THR A 59 -4.75 -9.55 -32.71
N PRO A 60 -3.54 -9.99 -32.29
CA PRO A 60 -3.07 -9.77 -30.95
C PRO A 60 -3.20 -8.28 -30.59
N PRO A 61 -3.60 -7.94 -29.35
CA PRO A 61 -3.73 -6.54 -28.96
C PRO A 61 -2.42 -5.82 -29.25
N GLN A 62 -2.51 -4.77 -30.07
CA GLN A 62 -1.37 -3.95 -30.42
C GLN A 62 -0.75 -3.37 -29.14
N PRO A 63 0.59 -3.29 -29.04
CA PRO A 63 1.23 -2.73 -27.85
C PRO A 63 0.77 -1.27 -27.65
N PRO A 64 0.57 -0.84 -26.40
CA PRO A 64 0.15 0.53 -26.12
C PRO A 64 1.15 1.55 -26.65
N VAL A 65 0.64 2.73 -27.01
CA VAL A 65 1.49 3.86 -27.42
C VAL A 65 2.33 4.39 -26.23
N PRO A 66 3.58 4.84 -26.46
CA PRO A 66 4.43 5.40 -25.40
C PRO A 66 3.77 6.57 -24.64
N GLY A 67 4.20 6.79 -23.39
CA GLY A 67 3.63 7.80 -22.49
C GLY A 67 2.65 7.19 -21.49
N TYR A 68 1.61 7.93 -21.09
CA TYR A 68 0.63 7.45 -20.10
C TYR A 68 -0.07 6.13 -20.47
N PRO A 69 -0.44 5.85 -21.74
CA PRO A 69 -1.10 4.59 -22.08
C PRO A 69 -0.18 3.38 -21.82
N LEU A 70 1.09 3.47 -22.20
CA LEU A 70 2.09 2.43 -21.91
C LEU A 70 2.38 2.33 -20.41
N LEU A 71 2.45 3.45 -19.70
CA LEU A 71 2.61 3.45 -18.25
C LEU A 71 1.43 2.78 -17.54
N ALA A 72 0.20 3.12 -17.93
CA ALA A 72 -1.02 2.54 -17.37
C ALA A 72 -1.11 1.04 -17.63
N ASP A 73 -0.75 0.59 -18.83
CA ASP A 73 -0.66 -0.83 -19.17
C ASP A 73 0.38 -1.57 -18.30
N HIS A 74 1.54 -0.97 -18.08
CA HIS A 74 2.56 -1.54 -17.19
C HIS A 74 2.10 -1.58 -15.72
N MET A 75 1.54 -0.49 -15.19
CA MET A 75 0.99 -0.44 -13.83
C MET A 75 -0.18 -1.42 -13.65
N GLY A 76 -1.00 -1.64 -14.68
CA GLY A 76 -2.08 -2.62 -14.66
C GLY A 76 -1.58 -4.07 -14.62
N ARG A 77 -0.49 -4.38 -15.33
CA ARG A 77 0.14 -5.71 -15.28
C ARG A 77 0.96 -5.95 -14.01
N MET A 78 1.53 -4.90 -13.45
CA MET A 78 2.38 -4.95 -12.25
C MET A 78 1.86 -3.96 -11.20
N PRO A 79 0.86 -4.36 -10.39
CA PRO A 79 0.27 -3.46 -9.40
C PRO A 79 1.25 -2.90 -8.36
N GLN A 80 2.37 -3.59 -8.09
CA GLN A 80 3.43 -3.10 -7.17
C GLN A 80 4.07 -1.78 -7.62
N ILE A 81 4.18 -1.54 -8.93
CA ILE A 81 4.73 -0.29 -9.48
C ILE A 81 3.64 0.77 -9.74
N ALA A 82 2.39 0.48 -9.39
CA ALA A 82 1.28 1.42 -9.49
C ALA A 82 1.35 2.43 -8.33
N ILE A 83 2.33 3.34 -8.48
CA ILE A 83 2.69 4.37 -7.50
C ILE A 83 2.05 5.68 -7.91
N PHE A 84 1.31 6.30 -7.02
CA PHE A 84 0.60 7.55 -7.26
C PHE A 84 0.89 8.57 -6.18
N ARG A 85 0.67 9.84 -6.51
CA ARG A 85 0.69 10.90 -5.51
C ARG A 85 -0.65 10.92 -4.76
N ARG A 86 -0.60 11.01 -3.42
CA ARG A 86 -1.79 11.16 -2.57
C ARG A 86 -2.40 12.56 -2.66
N PHE A 87 -1.62 13.57 -3.04
CA PHE A 87 -2.01 14.99 -3.04
C PHE A 87 -2.44 15.48 -1.65
N GLY A 88 -1.63 15.19 -0.63
CA GLY A 88 -2.00 15.41 0.78
C GLY A 88 -2.40 16.86 1.10
N ALA A 89 -1.68 17.83 0.56
CA ALA A 89 -1.96 19.25 0.79
C ALA A 89 -3.28 19.69 0.17
N ILE A 90 -3.59 19.24 -1.06
CA ILE A 90 -4.81 19.60 -1.77
C ILE A 90 -6.03 18.93 -1.13
N ASN A 91 -5.94 17.64 -0.77
CA ASN A 91 -7.04 16.96 -0.07
C ASN A 91 -7.32 17.60 1.30
N THR A 92 -6.27 18.02 2.00
CA THR A 92 -6.43 18.73 3.28
C THR A 92 -7.07 20.10 3.06
N LEU A 93 -6.71 20.81 2.00
CA LEU A 93 -7.32 22.09 1.64
C LEU A 93 -8.82 21.94 1.34
N ASP A 94 -9.22 20.91 0.60
CA ASP A 94 -10.64 20.60 0.33
C ASP A 94 -11.41 20.35 1.65
N LEU A 95 -10.85 19.56 2.57
CA LEU A 95 -11.44 19.33 3.89
C LEU A 95 -11.59 20.63 4.70
N LEU A 96 -10.58 21.49 4.68
CA LEU A 96 -10.60 22.77 5.40
C LEU A 96 -11.68 23.72 4.84
N TYR A 97 -11.85 23.77 3.52
CA TYR A 97 -12.92 24.56 2.91
C TYR A 97 -14.31 24.03 3.24
N ARG A 98 -14.52 22.71 3.19
CA ARG A 98 -15.78 22.09 3.62
C ARG A 98 -16.08 22.36 5.10
N GLN A 99 -15.06 22.31 5.96
CA GLN A 99 -15.20 22.64 7.38
C GLN A 99 -15.58 24.12 7.59
N ALA A 100 -14.97 25.04 6.85
CA ALA A 100 -15.31 26.46 6.90
C ALA A 100 -16.76 26.72 6.44
N GLU A 101 -17.19 26.07 5.35
CA GLU A 101 -18.58 26.13 4.87
C GLU A 101 -19.57 25.62 5.92
N LEU A 102 -19.29 24.47 6.52
CA LEU A 102 -20.11 23.91 7.61
C LEU A 102 -20.18 24.86 8.80
N LYS A 103 -19.06 25.47 9.20
CA LYS A 103 -19.03 26.40 10.33
C LYS A 103 -19.86 27.66 10.06
N ARG A 104 -19.81 28.17 8.83
CA ARG A 104 -20.65 29.30 8.41
C ARG A 104 -22.14 28.94 8.50
N MET A 105 -22.54 27.78 7.98
CA MET A 105 -23.94 27.33 8.02
C MET A 105 -24.41 27.00 9.44
N GLU A 106 -23.55 26.46 10.31
CA GLU A 106 -23.86 26.24 11.73
C GLU A 106 -24.16 27.56 12.45
N LYS A 107 -23.42 28.63 12.10
CA LYS A 107 -23.69 29.98 12.61
C LYS A 107 -25.04 30.50 12.10
N GLU A 108 -25.28 30.39 10.79
CA GLU A 108 -26.53 30.80 10.15
C GLU A 108 -27.75 30.07 10.76
N LEU A 109 -27.64 28.75 10.99
CA LEU A 109 -28.70 27.96 11.61
C LEU A 109 -29.01 28.44 13.03
N ARG A 110 -27.98 28.73 13.83
CA ARG A 110 -28.14 29.25 15.19
C ARG A 110 -28.82 30.62 15.19
N GLU A 111 -28.42 31.51 14.29
CA GLU A 111 -29.06 32.82 14.14
C GLU A 111 -30.54 32.69 13.77
N GLU A 112 -30.91 31.76 12.88
CA GLU A 112 -32.31 31.50 12.53
C GLU A 112 -33.09 30.88 13.70
N GLN A 113 -32.49 29.95 14.45
CA GLN A 113 -33.10 29.37 15.64
C GLN A 113 -33.39 30.42 16.72
N GLU A 114 -32.44 31.35 16.95
CA GLU A 114 -32.60 32.46 17.88
C GLU A 114 -33.70 33.44 17.43
N LYS A 115 -33.81 33.74 16.13
CA LYS A 115 -34.90 34.58 15.59
C LYS A 115 -36.27 33.93 15.82
N SER A 116 -36.40 32.65 15.49
CA SER A 116 -37.65 31.90 15.67
C SER A 116 -38.08 31.83 17.13
N ALA A 117 -37.12 31.62 18.05
CA ALA A 117 -37.38 31.60 19.50
C ALA A 117 -37.85 32.97 20.05
N ASN A 118 -37.43 34.08 19.44
CA ASN A 118 -37.79 35.43 19.87
C ASN A 118 -39.09 35.97 19.23
N MET A 119 -39.50 35.45 18.07
CA MET A 119 -40.73 35.87 17.37
C MET A 119 -41.99 35.15 17.87
N SER A 120 -41.88 33.90 18.30
CA SER A 120 -43.00 33.16 18.88
C SER A 120 -43.08 33.44 20.39
N GLY A 121 -44.20 34.00 20.84
CA GLY A 121 -44.50 34.14 22.28
C GLY A 121 -44.63 32.79 23.02
N ASP A 122 -44.58 31.67 22.30
CA ASP A 122 -44.38 30.32 22.82
C ASP A 122 -43.10 29.71 22.21
N PRO A 123 -41.95 29.71 22.93
CA PRO A 123 -40.64 29.36 22.38
C PRO A 123 -40.44 27.88 21.95
N GLY A 124 -41.49 27.06 21.99
CA GLY A 124 -41.35 25.60 22.00
C GLY A 124 -41.55 24.87 20.68
N ASP A 125 -42.42 25.34 19.79
CA ASP A 125 -43.03 24.43 18.81
C ASP A 125 -42.05 23.89 17.74
N TYR A 126 -41.14 24.73 17.21
CA TYR A 126 -40.17 24.27 16.21
C TYR A 126 -38.96 23.52 16.79
N ALA A 127 -38.58 23.75 18.05
CA ALA A 127 -37.48 23.02 18.69
C ALA A 127 -37.93 21.65 19.22
N ILE A 128 -39.22 21.49 19.50
CA ILE A 128 -39.81 20.30 20.11
C ILE A 128 -40.51 19.41 19.07
N ASN A 129 -41.04 19.98 17.98
CA ASN A 129 -41.79 19.25 16.97
C ASN A 129 -41.07 19.23 15.61
N SER A 130 -40.45 18.08 15.28
CA SER A 130 -39.77 17.87 13.99
C SER A 130 -40.73 17.96 12.79
N TYR A 131 -42.02 17.66 12.95
CA TYR A 131 -42.99 17.74 11.85
C TYR A 131 -43.28 19.19 11.44
N LEU A 132 -43.26 20.15 12.36
CA LEU A 132 -43.45 21.57 12.05
C LEU A 132 -42.24 22.19 11.33
N LEU A 133 -41.04 21.63 11.54
CA LEU A 133 -39.82 22.04 10.84
C LEU A 133 -39.78 21.58 9.38
N GLU A 134 -40.36 20.41 9.06
CA GLU A 134 -40.29 19.84 7.71
C GLU A 134 -41.33 20.43 6.76
N ASP A 135 -42.49 20.86 7.27
CA ASP A 135 -43.67 21.26 6.49
C ASP A 135 -43.66 22.75 6.06
N ASP A 136 -42.96 23.64 6.79
CA ASP A 136 -43.09 25.09 6.59
C ASP A 136 -42.08 25.70 5.60
N ASP A 137 -41.20 24.89 4.99
CA ASP A 137 -40.14 25.36 4.08
C ASP A 137 -39.35 26.58 4.62
N GLY A 138 -39.29 26.68 5.96
CA GLY A 138 -38.72 27.80 6.69
C GLY A 138 -37.22 27.91 6.47
N GLU A 139 -36.68 29.12 6.66
CA GLU A 139 -35.25 29.41 6.47
C GLU A 139 -34.36 28.50 7.34
N GLN A 140 -34.78 28.19 8.57
CA GLN A 140 -34.09 27.21 9.43
C GLN A 140 -33.97 25.83 8.77
N TRP A 141 -35.06 25.30 8.20
CA TRP A 141 -35.08 23.98 7.55
C TRP A 141 -34.25 23.98 6.26
N LYS A 142 -34.28 25.07 5.49
CA LYS A 142 -33.44 25.23 4.30
C LYS A 142 -31.95 25.21 4.65
N VAL A 143 -31.54 25.92 5.70
CA VAL A 143 -30.14 25.89 6.19
C VAL A 143 -29.78 24.49 6.68
N PHE A 144 -30.66 23.83 7.43
CA PHE A 144 -30.43 22.46 7.89
C PHE A 144 -30.30 21.46 6.74
N LYS A 145 -31.12 21.55 5.68
CA LYS A 145 -31.00 20.75 4.46
C LYS A 145 -29.62 20.93 3.80
N LYS A 146 -29.13 22.17 3.70
CA LYS A 146 -27.78 22.47 3.18
C LYS A 146 -26.68 21.86 4.06
N ILE A 147 -26.81 21.95 5.39
CA ILE A 147 -25.88 21.31 6.33
C ILE A 147 -25.86 19.80 6.13
N ARG A 148 -27.01 19.13 6.00
CA ARG A 148 -27.06 17.67 5.80
C ARG A 148 -26.27 17.23 4.57
N ILE A 149 -26.42 17.93 3.45
CA ILE A 149 -25.69 17.64 2.21
C ILE A 149 -24.19 17.85 2.42
N LYS A 150 -23.79 19.02 2.93
CA LYS A 150 -22.38 19.36 3.09
C LYS A 150 -21.68 18.48 4.12
N LEU A 151 -22.38 18.11 5.19
CA LEU A 151 -21.87 17.24 6.25
C LEU A 151 -21.61 15.83 5.71
N LYS A 152 -22.49 15.32 4.84
CA LYS A 152 -22.25 14.06 4.13
C LYS A 152 -20.99 14.15 3.28
N GLU A 153 -20.87 15.17 2.43
CA GLU A 153 -19.69 15.36 1.57
C GLU A 153 -18.39 15.47 2.40
N TYR A 154 -18.41 16.21 3.50
CA TYR A 154 -17.28 16.34 4.42
C TYR A 154 -16.89 15.00 5.06
N ASN A 155 -17.87 14.27 5.59
CA ASN A 155 -17.62 12.98 6.25
C ASN A 155 -17.11 11.94 5.26
N GLU A 156 -17.63 11.90 4.03
CA GLU A 156 -17.16 11.02 2.97
C GLU A 156 -15.72 11.35 2.56
N ALA A 157 -15.40 12.63 2.34
CA ALA A 157 -14.05 13.07 2.02
C ALA A 157 -13.05 12.76 3.16
N LEU A 158 -13.48 12.95 4.42
CA LEU A 158 -12.66 12.65 5.59
C LEU A 158 -12.37 11.15 5.72
N ALA A 159 -13.39 10.32 5.52
CA ALA A 159 -13.23 8.86 5.54
C ALA A 159 -12.27 8.38 4.44
N LEU A 160 -12.44 8.90 3.21
CA LEU A 160 -11.51 8.62 2.10
C LEU A 160 -10.09 9.04 2.44
N GLN A 161 -9.88 10.22 3.01
CA GLN A 161 -8.55 10.68 3.39
C GLN A 161 -7.92 9.81 4.48
N MET A 162 -8.70 9.33 5.46
CA MET A 162 -8.22 8.37 6.46
C MET A 162 -7.79 7.05 5.81
N THR A 163 -8.54 6.55 4.82
CA THR A 163 -8.16 5.36 4.04
C THR A 163 -6.86 5.60 3.26
N ILE A 164 -6.73 6.71 2.54
CA ILE A 164 -5.52 6.99 1.75
C ILE A 164 -4.29 7.23 2.65
N LEU A 165 -4.46 7.79 3.84
CA LEU A 165 -3.38 7.92 4.84
C LEU A 165 -2.92 6.58 5.40
N SER A 166 -3.79 5.57 5.42
CA SER A 166 -3.44 4.21 5.85
C SER A 166 -2.71 3.38 4.79
N ALA A 167 -2.62 3.89 3.54
CA ALA A 167 -1.86 3.23 2.49
C ALA A 167 -0.35 3.30 2.77
N ASP A 168 0.35 2.20 2.51
CA ASP A 168 1.80 2.15 2.73
C ASP A 168 2.55 2.96 1.65
N THR A 169 3.73 3.45 2.05
CA THR A 169 4.68 4.06 1.13
C THR A 169 5.25 3.02 0.16
N PRO A 170 5.55 3.39 -1.10
CA PRO A 170 6.14 2.47 -2.06
C PRO A 170 7.52 1.96 -1.59
N SER A 171 7.87 0.72 -1.95
CA SER A 171 9.23 0.22 -1.75
C SER A 171 10.21 1.03 -2.62
N ASN A 172 11.42 1.26 -2.08
CA ASN A 172 12.51 1.87 -2.82
C ASN A 172 12.87 1.08 -4.09
N TYR A 173 12.69 -0.25 -4.07
CA TYR A 173 12.94 -1.10 -5.24
C TYR A 173 11.94 -0.80 -6.36
N ASP A 174 10.64 -0.83 -6.04
CA ASP A 174 9.56 -0.57 -7.00
C ASP A 174 9.64 0.84 -7.57
N LEU A 175 9.95 1.83 -6.71
CA LEU A 175 10.15 3.21 -7.14
C LEU A 175 11.33 3.34 -8.11
N ARG A 176 12.48 2.74 -7.79
CA ARG A 176 13.64 2.75 -8.70
C ARG A 176 13.35 2.04 -10.01
N TRP A 177 12.64 0.92 -9.98
CA TRP A 177 12.23 0.23 -11.18
C TRP A 177 11.37 1.14 -12.06
N LEU A 178 10.38 1.82 -11.47
CA LEU A 178 9.51 2.75 -12.17
C LEU A 178 10.30 3.92 -12.78
N GLN A 179 11.26 4.49 -12.03
CA GLN A 179 12.16 5.52 -12.54
C GLN A 179 13.02 5.03 -13.72
N HIS A 180 13.53 3.79 -13.70
CA HIS A 180 14.25 3.27 -14.87
C HIS A 180 13.33 3.08 -16.08
N PHE A 181 12.11 2.59 -15.84
CA PHE A 181 11.13 2.38 -16.89
C PHE A 181 10.69 3.69 -17.56
N LEU A 182 10.39 4.73 -16.76
CA LEU A 182 9.97 6.05 -17.23
C LEU A 182 11.01 6.67 -18.18
N TRP A 183 12.31 6.45 -17.95
CA TRP A 183 13.39 6.97 -18.79
C TRP A 183 13.92 5.97 -19.81
N SER A 184 13.28 4.82 -19.97
CA SER A 184 13.67 3.83 -20.97
C SER A 184 13.36 4.30 -22.40
N GLU A 185 14.07 3.74 -23.38
CA GLU A 185 13.79 3.99 -24.80
C GLU A 185 12.35 3.61 -25.19
N ALA A 186 11.77 2.61 -24.50
CA ALA A 186 10.38 2.19 -24.72
C ALA A 186 9.36 3.28 -24.34
N MET A 187 9.68 4.13 -23.37
CA MET A 187 8.87 5.29 -22.98
C MET A 187 9.12 6.52 -23.85
N GLY A 188 10.02 6.44 -24.84
CA GLY A 188 10.28 7.54 -25.77
C GLY A 188 10.97 8.75 -25.12
N GLY A 189 11.73 8.54 -24.04
CA GLY A 189 12.41 9.62 -23.31
C GLY A 189 11.60 10.24 -22.16
N GLY A 190 10.49 9.61 -21.78
CA GLY A 190 9.73 9.95 -20.57
C GLY A 190 8.45 10.75 -20.81
N ILE A 191 7.74 11.02 -19.72
CA ILE A 191 6.49 11.78 -19.74
C ILE A 191 6.80 13.27 -19.86
N LEU A 192 6.00 13.98 -20.65
CA LEU A 192 6.07 15.43 -20.77
C LEU A 192 4.95 16.06 -19.95
N GLY A 193 5.30 17.04 -19.12
CA GLY A 193 4.34 17.78 -18.31
C GLY A 193 4.91 18.24 -16.97
N PRO A 194 4.13 19.01 -16.19
CA PRO A 194 4.49 19.40 -14.82
C PRO A 194 4.67 18.19 -13.88
N ASP A 195 4.02 17.07 -14.21
CA ASP A 195 3.99 15.83 -13.45
C ASP A 195 5.14 14.87 -13.79
N ARG A 196 5.96 15.18 -14.81
CA ARG A 196 7.09 14.35 -15.25
C ARG A 196 8.08 14.00 -14.13
N ASN A 197 8.14 14.84 -13.10
CA ASN A 197 9.08 14.73 -11.99
C ASN A 197 8.47 14.10 -10.73
N ILE A 198 7.19 13.70 -10.73
CA ILE A 198 6.50 13.18 -9.53
C ILE A 198 7.27 12.02 -8.89
N TRP A 199 7.76 11.09 -9.71
CA TRP A 199 8.46 9.91 -9.26
C TRP A 199 9.98 10.11 -9.09
N GLY A 200 10.50 11.32 -9.34
CA GLY A 200 11.93 11.61 -9.31
C GLY A 200 12.71 10.96 -10.45
N HIS A 201 14.04 11.00 -10.36
CA HIS A 201 14.95 10.43 -11.35
C HIS A 201 15.80 9.29 -10.75
N HIS A 202 16.22 8.32 -11.58
CA HIS A 202 17.04 7.19 -11.11
C HIS A 202 18.52 7.56 -10.88
N ASP A 203 19.03 8.54 -11.63
CA ASP A 203 20.39 9.05 -11.52
C ASP A 203 20.54 9.99 -10.30
N GLU A 204 21.35 9.59 -9.32
CA GLU A 204 21.64 10.37 -8.10
C GLU A 204 22.36 11.70 -8.37
N SER A 205 23.03 11.84 -9.54
CA SER A 205 23.66 13.11 -9.93
C SER A 205 22.65 14.17 -10.34
N VAL A 206 21.43 13.75 -10.68
CA VAL A 206 20.31 14.60 -11.05
C VAL A 206 19.52 14.94 -9.78
N LYS A 207 19.53 16.22 -9.37
CA LYS A 207 18.77 16.73 -8.20
C LYS A 207 17.25 16.75 -8.45
N HIS A 208 16.64 15.59 -8.65
CA HIS A 208 15.20 15.44 -8.76
C HIS A 208 14.76 14.30 -7.84
N GLU A 209 14.57 14.66 -6.57
CA GLU A 209 14.00 13.76 -5.58
C GLU A 209 12.52 13.48 -5.89
N PRO A 210 12.03 12.27 -5.57
CA PRO A 210 10.61 11.96 -5.69
C PRO A 210 9.77 12.85 -4.75
N GLU A 211 8.52 13.08 -5.13
CA GLU A 211 7.56 13.76 -4.24
C GLU A 211 7.40 12.98 -2.93
N PRO A 212 7.24 13.67 -1.78
CA PRO A 212 7.21 13.00 -0.48
C PRO A 212 5.89 12.28 -0.17
N ASP A 213 4.83 12.52 -0.96
CA ASP A 213 3.48 11.99 -0.71
C ASP A 213 3.06 10.88 -1.69
N LEU A 214 4.02 10.04 -2.09
CA LEU A 214 3.78 8.86 -2.90
C LEU A 214 3.18 7.69 -2.10
N VAL A 215 2.23 6.99 -2.73
CA VAL A 215 1.54 5.80 -2.20
C VAL A 215 1.52 4.70 -3.27
N SER A 216 1.61 3.43 -2.86
CA SER A 216 1.47 2.29 -3.78
C SER A 216 0.11 1.62 -3.62
N LEU A 217 -0.50 1.18 -4.72
CA LEU A 217 -1.75 0.41 -4.68
C LEU A 217 -1.56 -0.98 -4.06
N LEU A 218 -0.38 -1.58 -4.26
CA LEU A 218 -0.05 -2.89 -3.71
C LEU A 218 1.39 -2.88 -3.19
N PRO A 219 1.60 -2.38 -1.96
CA PRO A 219 2.93 -2.34 -1.37
C PRO A 219 3.46 -3.76 -1.16
N GLN A 220 4.66 -4.06 -1.68
CA GLN A 220 5.36 -5.27 -1.30
C GLN A 220 5.80 -5.16 0.17
N ARG A 221 5.08 -5.88 1.04
CA ARG A 221 5.47 -6.07 2.45
C ARG A 221 6.65 -7.04 2.49
N ASN A 222 7.87 -6.48 2.53
CA ASN A 222 9.20 -7.08 2.76
C ASN A 222 10.15 -7.00 1.57
N GLU A 223 11.31 -6.36 1.80
CA GLU A 223 12.64 -7.01 1.84
C GLU A 223 13.81 -5.98 1.85
N ASP A 224 13.62 -4.74 2.30
CA ASP A 224 14.57 -3.65 2.00
C ASP A 224 16.05 -3.85 2.45
N PHE A 225 16.33 -4.62 3.51
CA PHE A 225 17.71 -4.91 3.92
C PHE A 225 18.27 -6.19 3.28
N PHE A 226 17.47 -7.26 3.26
CA PHE A 226 17.91 -8.55 2.77
C PHE A 226 17.90 -8.62 1.24
N SER A 227 16.84 -8.13 0.57
CA SER A 227 16.82 -8.06 -0.90
C SER A 227 17.95 -7.18 -1.42
N LYS A 228 18.28 -6.07 -0.75
CA LYS A 228 19.40 -5.21 -1.16
C LYS A 228 20.73 -5.96 -1.06
N TRP A 229 21.02 -6.58 0.10
CA TRP A 229 22.24 -7.38 0.28
C TRP A 229 22.30 -8.59 -0.66
N MET A 230 21.19 -9.29 -0.88
CA MET A 230 21.09 -10.45 -1.79
C MET A 230 21.25 -10.05 -3.26
N THR A 231 20.62 -8.96 -3.67
CA THR A 231 20.71 -8.47 -5.05
C THR A 231 22.11 -7.96 -5.35
N GLU A 232 22.74 -7.25 -4.41
CA GLU A 232 24.09 -6.71 -4.61
C GLU A 232 25.17 -7.79 -4.53
N ASN A 233 25.05 -8.78 -3.64
CA ASN A 233 26.12 -9.75 -3.39
C ASN A 233 25.85 -11.15 -3.96
N VAL A 234 24.62 -11.66 -3.86
CA VAL A 234 24.30 -13.03 -4.27
C VAL A 234 23.98 -13.12 -5.75
N VAL A 235 23.25 -12.15 -6.32
CA VAL A 235 22.99 -12.13 -7.76
C VAL A 235 24.27 -11.88 -8.55
N THR A 236 25.13 -10.96 -8.12
CA THR A 236 26.44 -10.72 -8.75
C THR A 236 27.38 -11.92 -8.64
N TRP A 237 27.35 -12.65 -7.52
CA TRP A 237 28.11 -13.89 -7.33
C TRP A 237 27.55 -15.04 -8.19
N LEU A 238 26.22 -15.21 -8.26
CA LEU A 238 25.56 -16.21 -9.11
C LEU A 238 25.82 -15.96 -10.60
N LEU A 239 25.79 -14.70 -11.03
CA LEU A 239 26.13 -14.31 -12.40
C LEU A 239 27.63 -14.50 -12.70
N HIS A 240 28.51 -14.39 -11.70
CA HIS A 240 29.92 -14.75 -11.85
C HIS A 240 30.14 -16.27 -12.00
N LEU A 241 29.27 -17.09 -11.40
CA LEU A 241 29.30 -18.55 -11.50
C LEU A 241 28.72 -19.05 -12.83
N ASP A 242 27.72 -18.37 -13.37
CA ASP A 242 27.09 -18.72 -14.65
C ASP A 242 27.69 -17.88 -15.80
N LYS A 243 28.93 -18.19 -16.17
CA LYS A 243 29.71 -17.48 -17.20
C LYS A 243 29.23 -17.71 -18.64
N GLU A 244 28.10 -18.41 -18.83
CA GLU A 244 27.66 -19.00 -20.10
C GLU A 244 26.23 -18.58 -20.51
N ARG A 245 25.80 -17.33 -20.25
CA ARG A 245 24.52 -16.83 -20.79
C ARG A 245 24.65 -15.56 -21.60
N LYS A 246 24.25 -15.69 -22.87
CA LYS A 246 24.16 -14.59 -23.85
C LYS A 246 23.05 -13.61 -23.41
N PRO A 247 23.30 -12.29 -23.41
CA PRO A 247 22.27 -11.29 -23.19
C PRO A 247 21.29 -11.29 -24.37
N ASP A 248 20.00 -11.42 -24.08
CA ASP A 248 18.96 -11.41 -25.10
C ASP A 248 18.74 -9.98 -25.62
N ARG A 249 19.13 -9.74 -26.88
CA ARG A 249 19.40 -8.41 -27.47
C ARG A 249 18.14 -7.66 -27.93
N ARG A 250 16.94 -8.06 -27.49
CA ARG A 250 15.67 -7.48 -27.95
C ARG A 250 14.85 -6.75 -26.88
N ARG A 251 15.24 -6.79 -25.60
CA ARG A 251 14.63 -5.98 -24.54
C ARG A 251 15.74 -5.36 -23.72
N GLY A 252 15.92 -4.05 -23.83
CA GLY A 252 16.92 -3.26 -23.09
C GLY A 252 16.63 -3.12 -21.60
N VAL A 253 16.04 -4.14 -20.98
CA VAL A 253 15.84 -4.29 -19.53
C VAL A 253 16.09 -5.75 -19.23
N VAL A 254 17.07 -6.04 -18.38
CA VAL A 254 17.34 -7.39 -17.87
C VAL A 254 16.12 -7.79 -17.05
N SER A 255 15.15 -8.43 -17.70
CA SER A 255 14.01 -9.03 -17.04
C SER A 255 14.52 -10.28 -16.34
N TYR A 256 14.98 -10.11 -15.10
CA TYR A 256 15.16 -11.25 -14.21
C TYR A 256 13.81 -11.98 -14.17
N GLU A 257 13.77 -13.25 -14.56
CA GLU A 257 12.62 -14.12 -14.27
C GLU A 257 12.51 -14.19 -12.74
N SER A 258 11.70 -13.30 -12.18
CA SER A 258 11.57 -13.08 -10.74
C SER A 258 11.29 -14.38 -10.00
N ASP A 259 10.50 -15.29 -10.59
CA ASP A 259 10.14 -16.56 -9.97
C ASP A 259 11.33 -17.50 -9.73
N LYS A 260 12.35 -17.48 -10.59
CA LYS A 260 13.54 -18.33 -10.44
C LYS A 260 14.52 -17.69 -9.46
N VAL A 261 14.72 -16.37 -9.57
CA VAL A 261 15.60 -15.64 -8.64
C VAL A 261 15.05 -15.76 -7.22
N LEU A 262 13.75 -15.51 -7.01
CA LEU A 262 13.09 -15.67 -5.72
C LEU A 262 13.25 -17.08 -5.16
N ARG A 263 13.02 -18.14 -5.96
CA ARG A 263 13.20 -19.52 -5.47
C ARG A 263 14.64 -19.80 -5.03
N TRP A 264 15.63 -19.30 -5.76
CA TRP A 264 17.04 -19.48 -5.41
C TRP A 264 17.44 -18.67 -4.18
N THR A 265 16.95 -17.44 -4.03
CA THR A 265 17.21 -16.62 -2.83
C THR A 265 16.57 -17.24 -1.60
N PHE A 266 15.34 -17.74 -1.70
CA PHE A 266 14.67 -18.48 -0.61
C PHE A 266 15.40 -19.77 -0.27
N ALA A 267 15.85 -20.56 -1.26
CA ALA A 267 16.61 -21.79 -1.01
C ALA A 267 17.96 -21.52 -0.33
N PHE A 268 18.69 -20.49 -0.79
CA PHE A 268 19.97 -20.08 -0.21
C PHE A 268 19.82 -19.52 1.20
N SER A 269 18.80 -18.69 1.42
CA SER A 269 18.40 -18.17 2.73
C SER A 269 18.13 -19.31 3.72
N THR A 270 17.30 -20.27 3.31
CA THR A 270 16.95 -21.45 4.12
C THR A 270 18.17 -22.32 4.39
N ALA A 271 19.07 -22.47 3.41
CA ALA A 271 20.32 -23.20 3.58
C ALA A 271 21.24 -22.53 4.60
N ILE A 272 21.44 -21.21 4.54
CA ILE A 272 22.23 -20.47 5.53
C ILE A 272 21.61 -20.59 6.92
N ALA A 273 20.28 -20.40 7.04
CA ALA A 273 19.57 -20.54 8.30
C ALA A 273 19.73 -21.94 8.92
N SER A 274 19.80 -22.99 8.09
CA SER A 274 20.00 -24.37 8.53
C SER A 274 21.45 -24.71 8.85
N VAL A 275 22.43 -24.09 8.18
CA VAL A 275 23.86 -24.38 8.37
C VAL A 275 24.40 -23.67 9.61
N LEU A 276 23.89 -22.49 9.95
CA LEU A 276 24.38 -21.67 11.06
C LEU A 276 24.27 -22.39 12.43
N PRO A 277 23.16 -23.08 12.78
CA PRO A 277 23.06 -23.88 13.99
C PRO A 277 24.04 -25.07 14.02
N VAL A 278 24.23 -25.75 12.89
CA VAL A 278 25.13 -26.91 12.78
C VAL A 278 26.59 -26.46 12.92
N LEU A 279 26.94 -25.35 12.28
CA LEU A 279 28.28 -24.76 12.36
C LEU A 279 28.59 -24.26 13.78
N SER A 280 27.60 -23.70 14.48
CA SER A 280 27.73 -23.33 15.89
C SER A 280 28.18 -24.54 16.73
N ILE A 281 27.46 -25.67 16.64
CA ILE A 281 27.79 -26.89 17.39
C ILE A 281 29.19 -27.41 17.04
N ALA A 282 29.55 -27.42 15.76
CA ALA A 282 30.85 -27.90 15.29
C ALA A 282 32.03 -27.04 15.81
N ILE A 283 31.90 -25.70 15.78
CA ILE A 283 32.94 -24.79 16.30
C ILE A 283 33.07 -24.96 17.81
N LEU A 284 31.94 -25.06 18.50
CA LEU A 284 31.89 -25.27 19.94
C LEU A 284 32.58 -26.58 20.39
N TYR A 285 32.62 -27.62 19.55
CA TYR A 285 33.35 -28.86 19.80
C TYR A 285 34.88 -28.69 19.83
N THR A 286 35.41 -27.76 19.03
CA THR A 286 36.86 -27.55 18.92
C THR A 286 37.44 -26.70 20.06
N VAL A 287 36.60 -26.01 20.83
CA VAL A 287 37.03 -25.03 21.84
C VAL A 287 37.06 -25.66 23.24
N ARG A 288 38.28 -25.82 23.78
CA ARG A 288 38.53 -26.39 25.12
C ARG A 288 38.26 -25.44 26.29
N SER A 289 38.27 -24.13 26.05
CA SER A 289 38.11 -23.12 27.11
C SER A 289 36.63 -22.82 27.39
N GLN A 290 36.21 -23.07 28.64
CA GLN A 290 34.83 -22.89 29.11
C GLN A 290 34.33 -21.44 28.96
N LYS A 291 35.19 -20.46 29.22
CA LYS A 291 34.85 -19.04 29.09
C LYS A 291 34.65 -18.63 27.63
N VAL A 292 35.49 -19.15 26.73
CA VAL A 292 35.39 -18.88 25.28
C VAL A 292 34.14 -19.53 24.71
N ARG A 293 33.81 -20.73 25.17
CA ARG A 293 32.60 -21.45 24.75
C ARG A 293 31.32 -20.71 25.13
N LEU A 294 31.23 -20.20 26.37
CA LEU A 294 30.09 -19.40 26.80
C LEU A 294 29.95 -18.11 25.97
N ALA A 295 31.07 -17.43 25.68
CA ALA A 295 31.09 -16.25 24.82
C ALA A 295 30.62 -16.57 23.39
N LEU A 296 31.05 -17.70 22.83
CA LEU A 296 30.63 -18.12 21.49
C LEU A 296 29.14 -18.45 21.42
N ILE A 297 28.55 -19.07 22.45
CA ILE A 297 27.09 -19.30 22.51
C ILE A 297 26.32 -17.99 22.42
N ALA A 298 26.76 -16.96 23.16
CA ALA A 298 26.15 -15.63 23.10
C ALA A 298 26.28 -15.01 21.69
N VAL A 299 27.46 -15.12 21.06
CA VAL A 299 27.69 -14.61 19.70
C VAL A 299 26.82 -15.34 18.67
N PHE A 300 26.73 -16.67 18.73
CA PHE A 300 25.91 -17.44 17.79
C PHE A 300 24.42 -17.19 17.97
N ASN A 301 23.95 -16.93 19.20
CA ASN A 301 22.57 -16.49 19.44
C ASN A 301 22.25 -15.16 18.75
N VAL A 302 23.15 -14.18 18.89
CA VAL A 302 22.98 -12.87 18.23
C VAL A 302 23.03 -13.05 16.71
N ALA A 303 23.94 -13.87 16.19
CA ALA A 303 24.04 -14.17 14.77
C ALA A 303 22.79 -14.90 14.23
N LEU A 304 22.22 -15.83 14.99
CA LEU A 304 20.98 -16.52 14.62
C LEU A 304 19.79 -15.57 14.62
N ALA A 305 19.63 -14.74 15.67
CA ALA A 305 18.57 -13.75 15.73
C ALA A 305 18.68 -12.74 14.57
N PHE A 306 19.90 -12.32 14.25
CA PHE A 306 20.18 -11.49 13.09
C PHE A 306 19.84 -12.19 11.77
N ALA A 307 20.22 -13.46 11.61
CA ALA A 307 19.86 -14.25 10.44
C ALA A 307 18.35 -14.40 10.28
N ILE A 308 17.61 -14.81 11.32
CA ILE A 308 16.15 -14.93 11.25
C ILE A 308 15.50 -13.57 10.96
N SER A 309 15.98 -12.50 11.58
CA SER A 309 15.48 -11.14 11.32
C SER A 309 15.72 -10.68 9.89
N LEU A 310 16.81 -11.11 9.26
CA LEU A 310 17.09 -10.81 7.85
C LEU A 310 16.29 -11.69 6.90
N LEU A 311 16.14 -12.97 7.23
CA LEU A 311 15.69 -13.99 6.28
C LEU A 311 14.17 -14.20 6.28
N ALA A 312 13.49 -13.91 7.39
CA ALA A 312 12.15 -14.43 7.60
C ALA A 312 11.20 -13.44 8.28
N SER A 313 11.32 -12.12 8.03
CA SER A 313 10.54 -11.01 8.63
C SER A 313 9.54 -11.41 9.72
N PRO A 314 10.04 -11.94 10.85
CA PRO A 314 9.22 -12.72 11.75
C PRO A 314 8.51 -11.76 12.68
N ARG A 315 7.41 -12.22 13.30
CA ARG A 315 6.91 -11.50 14.47
C ARG A 315 7.99 -11.56 15.55
N ILE A 316 8.11 -10.50 16.34
CA ILE A 316 9.08 -10.41 17.43
C ILE A 316 9.01 -11.64 18.36
N VAL A 317 7.79 -12.17 18.59
CA VAL A 317 7.55 -13.37 19.40
C VAL A 317 8.16 -14.66 18.81
N ASP A 318 8.19 -14.80 17.47
CA ASP A 318 8.71 -15.98 16.80
C ASP A 318 10.25 -15.98 16.87
N THR A 319 10.87 -14.81 16.72
CA THR A 319 12.32 -14.63 16.89
C THR A 319 12.77 -14.99 18.31
N PHE A 320 12.04 -14.53 19.33
CA PHE A 320 12.36 -14.87 20.71
C PHE A 320 12.22 -16.36 20.97
N THR A 321 11.14 -16.97 20.47
CA THR A 321 10.91 -18.42 20.63
C THR A 321 12.03 -19.24 19.99
N ALA A 322 12.43 -18.91 18.75
CA ALA A 322 13.53 -19.57 18.06
C ALA A 322 14.88 -19.37 18.78
N SER A 323 15.15 -18.16 19.28
CA SER A 323 16.37 -17.84 20.02
C SER A 323 16.44 -18.59 21.35
N PHE A 324 15.32 -18.70 22.07
CA PHE A 324 15.25 -19.46 23.32
C PHE A 324 15.44 -20.97 23.07
N ALA A 325 14.82 -21.52 22.02
CA ALA A 325 14.99 -22.92 21.66
C ALA A 325 16.46 -23.24 21.32
N PHE A 326 17.10 -22.40 20.50
CA PHE A 326 18.52 -22.58 20.15
C PHE A 326 19.45 -22.41 21.36
N SER A 327 19.16 -21.44 22.23
CA SER A 327 19.90 -21.26 23.50
C SER A 327 19.83 -22.51 24.37
N ALA A 328 18.63 -23.06 24.55
CA ALA A 328 18.41 -24.26 25.35
C ALA A 328 19.23 -25.45 24.82
N ILE A 329 19.24 -25.67 23.50
CA ILE A 329 20.02 -26.74 22.86
C ILE A 329 21.52 -26.57 23.14
N ASN A 330 22.06 -25.36 22.94
CA ASN A 330 23.48 -25.08 23.20
C ASN A 330 23.85 -25.26 24.68
N VAL A 331 22.97 -24.86 25.61
CA VAL A 331 23.19 -25.01 27.05
C VAL A 331 23.13 -26.48 27.49
N ILE A 332 22.19 -27.27 26.95
CA ILE A 332 22.12 -28.72 27.21
C ILE A 332 23.41 -29.39 26.74
N TRP A 333 23.87 -29.06 25.53
CA TRP A 333 25.12 -29.59 25.00
C TRP A 333 26.35 -29.13 25.82
N PHE A 334 26.35 -27.87 26.28
CA PHE A 334 27.35 -27.34 27.22
C PHE A 334 27.41 -28.11 28.54
N SER A 335 26.25 -28.40 29.12
CA SER A 335 26.15 -29.19 30.35
C SER A 335 26.67 -30.62 30.16
N SER A 336 26.26 -31.29 29.07
CA SER A 336 26.63 -32.68 28.78
C SER A 336 28.13 -32.89 28.62
N SER A 337 28.84 -32.00 27.93
CA SER A 337 30.28 -32.12 27.74
C SER A 337 31.09 -31.89 29.02
N ASN A 338 30.56 -31.04 29.92
CA ASN A 338 31.26 -30.73 31.17
C ASN A 338 31.14 -31.90 32.14
N ALA A 339 30.04 -32.67 32.06
CA ALA A 339 29.89 -33.91 32.79
C ALA A 339 30.86 -35.00 32.33
N THR A 340 31.19 -35.07 31.04
CA THR A 340 32.15 -36.05 30.50
C THR A 340 33.61 -35.72 30.75
N ASP A 341 33.96 -34.43 30.85
CA ASP A 341 35.35 -33.99 31.15
C ASP A 341 35.70 -34.08 32.66
N GLY A 342 34.69 -34.22 33.52
CA GLY A 342 34.84 -34.32 34.98
C GLY A 342 34.78 -35.75 35.55
N ALA A 343 34.66 -36.77 34.70
CA ALA A 343 34.68 -38.19 35.06
C ALA A 343 36.03 -38.83 34.68
#